data_AF-A0A8T3U862-F1
#
_entry.id   AF-A0A8T3U862-F1
#
_cell.length_a   1.000
_cell.length_b   1.000
_cell.length_c   1.000
_cell.angle_alpha   90.00
_cell.angle_beta   90.00
_cell.angle_gamma   90.00
#
_symmetry.space_group_name_H-M   'P 1'
#
loop_
_entity.id
_entity.type
_entity.pdbx_description
1 polymer ?
#
loop_
_entity_poly.entity_id
_entity_poly.type
_entity_poly.pdbx_seq_one_letter_code
_entity_poly.pdbx_strand_id
1 'polypeptide(L)'
;MYFGNIPDESTYDLEFAKKLYNECLDRNIKCISIHNKKYPKKLLEIYDPPYILYIKGNIDILSKKYIGVIGARDCTWYGSKIAKEITEKLIKKGYGIISGLALRDRYSFTYNST
;
A
#
# COMPACT_ATOMS: atom_id res chain seq x y z
N MET A 1 -5.15 -2.14 18.22
CA MET A 1 -5.72 -3.11 17.27
C MET A 1 -7.23 -2.89 17.34
N TYR A 2 -7.81 -2.19 16.37
CA TYR A 2 -9.27 -2.02 16.31
C TYR A 2 -9.87 -3.36 15.87
N PHE A 3 -10.08 -4.26 16.82
CA PHE A 3 -11.08 -5.30 16.64
C PHE A 3 -12.43 -4.66 16.95
N GLY A 4 -12.94 -3.86 16.01
CA GLY A 4 -14.37 -3.59 15.98
C GLY A 4 -15.07 -4.93 15.82
N ASN A 5 -16.14 -5.13 16.60
CA ASN A 5 -16.95 -6.35 16.64
C ASN A 5 -17.00 -7.05 15.27
N ILE A 6 -16.37 -8.22 15.17
CA ILE A 6 -16.53 -9.10 14.02
C ILE A 6 -17.96 -9.65 14.14
N PRO A 7 -18.88 -9.32 13.21
CA PRO A 7 -20.25 -9.81 13.30
C PRO A 7 -20.26 -11.34 13.20
N ASP A 8 -21.19 -11.94 13.94
CA ASP A 8 -21.45 -13.38 13.97
C ASP A 8 -21.67 -13.94 12.54
N GLU A 9 -21.21 -15.17 12.28
CA GLU A 9 -21.16 -15.81 10.94
C GLU A 9 -22.53 -15.84 10.22
N SER A 10 -23.63 -15.66 10.96
CA SER A 10 -25.00 -15.67 10.44
C SER A 10 -25.44 -14.40 9.72
N THR A 11 -24.64 -13.33 9.69
CA THR A 11 -25.04 -12.07 9.08
C THR A 11 -23.92 -11.43 8.28
N TYR A 12 -23.48 -12.10 7.22
CA TYR A 12 -22.82 -11.40 6.10
C TYR A 12 -23.83 -10.45 5.47
N ASP A 13 -23.95 -9.27 6.07
CA ASP A 13 -24.86 -8.24 5.62
C ASP A 13 -24.34 -7.66 4.29
N LEU A 14 -24.87 -8.20 3.20
CA LEU A 14 -24.65 -7.71 1.84
C LEU A 14 -24.99 -6.22 1.71
N GLU A 15 -25.93 -5.71 2.50
CA GLU A 15 -26.30 -4.30 2.54
C GLU A 15 -25.18 -3.46 3.15
N PHE A 16 -24.63 -3.91 4.29
CA PHE A 16 -23.44 -3.30 4.89
C PHE A 16 -22.23 -3.29 3.94
N ALA A 17 -21.95 -4.43 3.29
CA ALA A 17 -20.83 -4.53 2.35
C ALA A 17 -20.99 -3.59 1.15
N LYS A 18 -22.21 -3.47 0.60
CA LYS A 18 -22.53 -2.52 -0.47
C LYS A 18 -22.36 -1.08 -0.01
N LYS A 19 -22.83 -0.74 1.19
CA LYS A 19 -22.67 0.58 1.77
C LYS A 19 -21.19 0.96 1.90
N LEU A 20 -20.37 0.07 2.49
CA LEU A 20 -18.92 0.29 2.62
C LEU A 20 -18.24 0.44 1.26
N TYR A 21 -18.63 -0.35 0.27
CA TYR A 21 -18.11 -0.24 -1.10
C TYR A 21 -18.44 1.12 -1.72
N ASN A 22 -19.67 1.61 -1.57
CA ASN A 22 -20.06 2.92 -2.06
C ASN A 22 -19.30 4.04 -1.34
N GLU A 23 -19.13 3.96 -0.02
CA GLU A 23 -18.31 4.92 0.74
C GLU A 23 -16.85 4.94 0.27
N CYS A 24 -16.30 3.79 -0.13
CA CYS A 24 -14.96 3.72 -0.73
C CYS A 24 -14.93 4.46 -2.08
N LEU A 25 -15.91 4.21 -2.95
CA LEU A 25 -16.00 4.88 -4.25
C LEU A 25 -16.10 6.40 -4.10
N ASP A 26 -16.94 6.88 -3.17
CA ASP A 26 -17.10 8.31 -2.87
C ASP A 26 -15.79 8.96 -2.39
N ARG A 27 -14.95 8.19 -1.70
CA ARG A 27 -13.61 8.62 -1.23
C ARG A 27 -12.50 8.42 -2.27
N ASN A 28 -12.85 8.03 -3.50
CA ASN A 28 -11.93 7.67 -4.58
C ASN A 28 -10.95 6.55 -4.17
N ILE A 29 -11.47 5.57 -3.42
CA ILE A 29 -10.79 4.34 -3.01
C ILE A 29 -11.31 3.21 -3.88
N LYS A 30 -10.41 2.56 -4.60
CA LYS A 30 -10.69 1.38 -5.43
C LYS A 30 -10.53 0.13 -4.58
N CYS A 31 -11.49 -0.77 -4.65
CA CYS A 31 -11.40 -2.09 -4.01
C CYS A 31 -11.12 -3.13 -5.09
N ILE A 32 -10.01 -3.86 -4.99
CA ILE A 32 -9.72 -4.98 -5.89
C ILE A 32 -9.65 -6.29 -5.11
N SER A 33 -10.26 -7.34 -5.66
CA SER A 33 -10.15 -8.68 -5.10
C SER A 33 -8.92 -9.41 -5.61
N ILE A 34 -8.58 -10.51 -4.96
CA ILE A 34 -7.52 -11.45 -5.35
C ILE A 34 -7.66 -11.97 -6.80
N HIS A 35 -8.88 -11.98 -7.33
CA HIS A 35 -9.19 -12.39 -8.71
C HIS A 35 -9.06 -11.24 -9.74
N ASN A 36 -8.77 -10.02 -9.30
CA ASN A 36 -8.62 -8.88 -10.20
C ASN A 36 -7.31 -8.99 -10.99
N LYS A 37 -7.34 -8.72 -12.31
CA LYS A 37 -6.15 -8.77 -13.18
C LYS A 37 -5.02 -7.82 -12.74
N LYS A 38 -5.34 -6.73 -12.03
CA LYS A 38 -4.37 -5.76 -11.52
C LYS A 38 -3.86 -6.09 -10.11
N TYR A 39 -4.31 -7.21 -9.52
CA TYR A 39 -3.83 -7.65 -8.21
C TYR A 39 -2.33 -8.03 -8.30
N PRO A 40 -1.46 -7.54 -7.40
CA PRO A 40 -0.03 -7.82 -7.45
C PRO A 40 0.27 -9.32 -7.28
N LYS A 41 0.87 -9.95 -8.29
CA LYS A 41 1.20 -11.39 -8.24
C LYS A 41 2.06 -11.77 -7.02
N LYS A 42 3.02 -10.93 -6.64
CA LYS A 42 3.86 -11.13 -5.45
C LYS A 42 3.07 -11.24 -4.15
N LEU A 43 1.90 -10.59 -4.05
CA LEU A 43 1.04 -10.71 -2.88
C LEU A 43 0.26 -12.03 -2.88
N LEU A 44 0.08 -12.69 -4.03
CA LEU A 44 -0.52 -14.03 -4.09
C LEU A 44 0.43 -15.12 -3.57
N GLU A 45 1.73 -14.83 -3.51
CA GLU A 45 2.78 -15.78 -3.14
C GLU A 45 3.04 -15.83 -1.62
N ILE A 46 2.45 -14.91 -0.83
CA ILE A 46 2.60 -14.91 0.62
C ILE A 46 1.64 -15.92 1.27
N TYR A 47 1.96 -16.34 2.50
CA TYR A 47 1.19 -17.37 3.23
C TYR A 47 -0.31 -17.03 3.38
N ASP A 48 -0.64 -15.76 3.65
CA ASP A 48 -2.00 -15.28 3.84
C ASP A 48 -2.25 -14.04 2.95
N PRO A 49 -2.58 -14.25 1.66
CA PRO A 49 -2.75 -13.14 0.72
C PRO A 49 -4.03 -12.35 1.05
N PRO A 50 -3.96 -11.01 1.17
CA PRO A 50 -5.14 -10.21 1.50
C PRO A 50 -6.19 -10.33 0.39
N TYR A 51 -7.39 -10.77 0.73
CA TYR A 51 -8.44 -11.05 -0.26
C TYR A 51 -8.91 -9.79 -1.01
N ILE A 52 -9.00 -8.66 -0.31
CA ILE A 52 -9.34 -7.34 -0.88
C ILE A 52 -8.20 -6.34 -0.59
N LEU A 53 -7.80 -5.59 -1.61
CA LEU A 53 -6.91 -4.42 -1.46
C LEU A 53 -7.71 -3.14 -1.69
N TYR A 54 -7.58 -2.21 -0.74
CA TYR A 54 -8.11 -0.85 -0.83
C TYR A 54 -7.02 0.09 -1.33
N ILE A 55 -7.26 0.75 -2.46
CA ILE A 55 -6.26 1.52 -3.18
C ILE A 55 -6.75 2.95 -3.37
N LYS A 56 -5.99 3.90 -2.84
CA LYS A 56 -6.18 5.33 -3.12
C LYS A 56 -5.08 5.82 -4.06
N GLY A 57 -5.47 6.29 -5.25
CA GLY A 57 -4.55 6.79 -6.27
C GLY A 57 -4.49 5.92 -7.54
N ASN A 58 -3.33 5.92 -8.19
CA ASN A 58 -3.14 5.23 -9.46
C ASN A 58 -2.91 3.72 -9.25
N ILE A 59 -3.82 2.90 -9.79
CA ILE A 59 -3.73 1.44 -9.71
C ILE A 59 -2.68 0.84 -10.65
N ASP A 60 -2.36 1.52 -11.75
CA ASP A 60 -1.48 0.98 -12.79
C ASP A 60 -0.04 0.84 -12.32
N ILE A 61 0.34 1.58 -11.26
CA ILE A 61 1.66 1.48 -10.65
C ILE A 61 1.89 0.07 -10.09
N LEU A 62 0.86 -0.65 -9.65
CA LEU A 62 0.99 -1.97 -9.01
C LEU A 62 1.71 -3.02 -9.88
N SER A 63 1.79 -2.78 -11.19
CA SER A 63 2.51 -3.63 -12.16
C SER A 63 4.03 -3.45 -12.17
N LYS A 64 4.56 -2.39 -11.54
CA LYS A 64 6.00 -2.07 -11.53
C LYS A 64 6.80 -3.06 -10.68
N LYS A 65 8.12 -3.08 -10.89
CA LYS A 65 9.05 -3.72 -9.95
C LYS A 65 9.24 -2.82 -8.74
N TYR A 66 9.09 -3.37 -7.55
CA TYR A 66 9.16 -2.61 -6.30
C TYR A 66 10.32 -3.05 -5.42
N ILE A 67 10.86 -2.09 -4.67
CA ILE A 67 11.80 -2.30 -3.58
C ILE A 67 11.15 -1.77 -2.30
N GLY A 68 11.12 -2.61 -1.27
CA GLY A 68 10.71 -2.22 0.08
C GLY A 68 11.85 -1.49 0.76
N VAL A 69 11.59 -0.30 1.30
CA VAL A 69 12.55 0.45 2.11
C VAL A 69 12.00 0.53 3.52
N ILE A 70 12.78 0.03 4.48
CA ILE A 70 12.48 0.08 5.92
C ILE A 70 13.68 0.68 6.64
N GLY A 71 13.44 1.33 7.78
CA GLY A 71 14.50 1.96 8.56
C GLY A 71 14.14 2.12 10.03
N ALA A 72 15.12 2.50 10.83
CA ALA A 72 14.91 2.83 12.23
C ALA A 72 14.00 4.08 12.36
N ARG A 73 13.08 4.05 13.32
CA ARG A 73 12.21 5.21 13.63
C ARG A 73 12.99 6.43 14.11
N ASP A 74 14.21 6.23 14.63
CA ASP A 74 15.16 7.28 15.00
C ASP A 74 16.50 7.09 14.27
N CYS A 75 16.50 7.39 12.97
CA CYS A 75 17.70 7.35 12.15
C CYS A 75 18.51 8.65 12.28
N THR A 76 19.83 8.53 12.14
CA THR A 76 20.72 9.71 12.04
C THR A 76 20.45 10.46 10.74
N TRP A 77 20.79 11.75 10.72
CA TRP A 77 20.73 12.56 9.49
C TRP A 77 21.48 11.92 8.32
N TYR A 78 22.67 11.37 8.59
CA TYR A 78 23.49 10.68 7.59
C TYR A 78 22.76 9.45 7.03
N GLY A 79 22.18 8.61 7.90
CA GLY A 79 21.42 7.43 7.46
C GLY A 79 20.24 7.80 6.57
N SER A 80 19.49 8.85 6.92
CA SER A 80 18.39 9.35 6.10
C SER A 80 18.87 9.87 4.74
N LYS A 81 20.02 10.57 4.70
CA LYS A 81 20.59 11.09 3.46
C LYS A 81 20.99 9.97 2.51
N ILE A 82 21.69 8.96 3.00
CA ILE A 82 22.11 7.81 2.19
C ILE A 82 20.90 7.01 1.70
N ALA A 83 19.90 6.79 2.55
CA ALA A 83 18.67 6.10 2.15
C ALA A 83 17.96 6.83 1.00
N LYS A 84 17.88 8.16 1.07
CA LYS A 84 17.33 8.99 -0.02
C LYS A 84 18.14 8.86 -1.31
N GLU A 85 19.47 9.00 -1.25
CA GLU A 85 20.34 8.89 -2.44
C GLU A 85 20.23 7.53 -3.13
N ILE A 86 20.18 6.43 -2.36
CA ILE A 86 20.00 5.08 -2.90
C ILE A 86 18.62 4.96 -3.56
N THR A 87 17.58 5.44 -2.88
CA THR A 87 16.19 5.38 -3.37
C THR A 87 16.03 6.16 -4.68
N GLU A 88 16.59 7.37 -4.78
CA GLU A 88 16.56 8.17 -6.01
C GLU A 88 17.25 7.47 -7.18
N LYS A 89 18.40 6.82 -6.95
CA LYS A 89 19.09 6.03 -7.98
C LYS A 89 18.25 4.85 -8.45
N LEU A 90 17.50 4.21 -7.57
CA LEU A 90 16.60 3.09 -7.91
C LEU A 90 15.38 3.57 -8.69
N ILE A 91 14.78 4.70 -8.31
CA ILE A 91 13.67 5.32 -9.04
C ILE A 91 14.10 5.67 -10.46
N LYS A 92 15.28 6.29 -10.63
CA LYS A 92 15.85 6.61 -11.96
C LYS A 92 16.08 5.36 -12.83
N LYS A 93 16.24 4.18 -12.21
CA LYS A 93 16.33 2.88 -12.91
C LYS A 93 14.97 2.22 -13.16
N GLY A 94 13.87 2.90 -12.84
CA GLY A 94 12.51 2.43 -13.10
C GLY A 94 11.89 1.57 -11.98
N TYR A 95 12.52 1.48 -10.81
CA TYR A 95 11.94 0.80 -9.66
C TYR A 95 10.93 1.70 -8.94
N GLY A 96 9.78 1.13 -8.57
CA GLY A 96 8.88 1.72 -7.58
C GLY A 96 9.41 1.46 -6.16
N ILE A 97 8.99 2.28 -5.21
CA ILE A 97 9.41 2.15 -3.82
C ILE A 97 8.18 1.97 -2.94
N ILE A 98 8.24 0.99 -2.03
CA ILE A 98 7.21 0.72 -1.03
C ILE A 98 7.77 1.04 0.35
N SER A 99 7.00 1.76 1.17
CA SER A 99 7.33 2.07 2.57
C SER A 99 6.10 1.94 3.44
N GLY A 100 6.30 1.74 4.74
CA GLY A 100 5.23 1.61 5.73
C GLY A 100 4.58 2.93 6.18
N LEU A 101 4.94 4.06 5.54
CA LEU A 101 4.54 5.41 5.94
C LEU A 101 4.83 5.73 7.41
N ALA A 102 5.88 5.13 8.00
CA ALA A 102 6.30 5.49 9.34
C ALA A 102 6.73 6.96 9.40
N LEU A 103 6.67 7.59 10.58
CA LEU A 103 6.86 9.05 10.74
C LEU A 103 8.11 9.59 10.02
N ARG A 104 9.21 8.82 10.03
CA ARG A 104 10.51 9.16 9.41
C ARG A 104 10.74 8.59 8.01
N ASP A 105 9.92 7.65 7.56
CA ASP A 105 9.94 7.17 6.17
C ASP A 105 9.64 8.34 5.20
N ARG A 106 8.82 9.31 5.64
CA ARG A 106 8.39 10.46 4.83
C ARG A 106 9.54 11.30 4.25
N TYR A 107 10.68 11.40 4.92
CA TYR A 107 11.81 12.19 4.45
C TYR A 107 12.54 11.58 3.25
N SER A 108 12.38 10.27 3.02
CA SER A 108 13.03 9.55 1.92
C SER A 108 12.20 9.56 0.63
N PHE A 109 10.90 9.86 0.71
CA PHE A 109 9.95 9.66 -0.41
C PHE A 109 9.26 10.92 -0.94
N THR A 110 9.64 12.12 -0.48
CA THR A 110 9.22 13.38 -1.14
C THR A 110 9.99 13.55 -2.45
N TYR A 111 9.60 12.77 -3.46
CA TYR A 111 9.89 13.04 -4.85
C TYR A 111 8.67 13.76 -5.44
N ASN A 112 8.81 15.06 -5.70
CA ASN A 112 7.81 15.79 -6.48
C ASN A 112 7.79 15.18 -7.88
N SER A 113 6.80 14.32 -8.12
CA SER A 113 6.46 13.87 -9.46
C SER A 113 5.60 14.98 -10.07
N THR A 114 6.25 15.90 -10.80
CA THR A 114 5.59 16.63 -11.90
C THR A 114 5.20 15.65 -13.00
#